data_AF-A0A9D5YVC1-F1
#
_entry.id   AF-A0A9D5YVC1-F1
#
_cell.length_a   1.000
_cell.length_b   1.000
_cell.length_c   1.000
_cell.angle_alpha   90.00
_cell.angle_beta   90.00
_cell.angle_gamma   90.00
#
_symmetry.space_group_name_H-M   'P 1'
#
loop_
_entity.id
_entity.type
_entity.pdbx_description
1 polymer ?
#
loop_
_entity_poly.entity_id
_entity_poly.type
_entity_poly.pdbx_seq_one_letter_code
_entity_poly.pdbx_strand_id
1 'polypeptide(L)'
;MIRHLLISCLAVFWLVADAAEPFSGVPPIPPAAHPETELSLRFYRSAMHQARYVRSLLSVWKEHPECLALAWNSNEHGIRPNTHTASGLAVLSRFGPFDPAIVGATRETVEREAIALLGRVTSTHLTGPYVCADGKRWGDQWQSAYWAGQAGWAAWLLWDRLPSDLQTAVGRMVEHEADRFLDQKPPAQVKDDTKAEENAWNAMCIALAAHMFPNHPRRAAWLRAAELYTLSSFLRAEDFAPGALSQYGELLTDLSGPNIHSDYTLENHARVHPDYMTTFSLLNNQMFYHHAAGRPLSPAVRHNQAGMVEVLKYLSLDCGGFYYANGQDWELHREPAWAGKWSTVALTFQDREAALMAERALEKTEKMQARSATGCAYLPGEWFFPSTQQSVLESQALAYLAQRWFGPVPQPVSAAEFDRRHNGLRLFEAGRFLCLRTDKMTASMSWGAQVMGLVALRGKDFLTSPDPAGLVGWVQEVGARRDRIELVSATVELSPVPCARLLLSRAGGKVRQQTATYLVEPDTLVFLSTLRATTDVTLESWSLGVVGIVNDPNHVYQPGHRLLEYSGGRLRVESAGEEEVMRPWPACGSTWIGACDWILPATGKPSSWIARAWNGGG
;
A
#
# COMPACT_ATOMS: atom_id res chain seq x y z
N MET A 1 51.16 8.92 -72.29
CA MET A 1 50.07 9.82 -71.86
C MET A 1 48.78 9.02 -71.93
N ILE A 2 48.38 8.23 -70.93
CA ILE A 2 48.03 8.48 -69.51
C ILE A 2 46.51 8.72 -69.35
N ARG A 3 45.88 7.80 -68.59
CA ARG A 3 44.54 7.79 -67.93
C ARG A 3 43.33 7.42 -68.81
N HIS A 4 42.82 6.16 -68.82
CA HIS A 4 42.11 5.38 -67.76
C HIS A 4 40.91 6.15 -67.19
N LEU A 5 39.65 5.80 -67.48
CA LEU A 5 38.96 4.51 -67.32
C LEU A 5 39.06 4.00 -65.86
N LEU A 6 38.35 4.69 -64.96
CA LEU A 6 37.98 4.24 -63.60
C LEU A 6 36.99 5.27 -63.02
N ILE A 7 35.75 5.25 -63.54
CA ILE A 7 34.59 5.87 -62.90
C ILE A 7 33.67 4.70 -62.51
N SER A 8 34.13 3.90 -61.56
CA SER A 8 33.37 2.86 -60.86
C SER A 8 34.21 2.48 -59.64
N CYS A 9 33.60 2.50 -58.46
CA CYS A 9 34.15 2.04 -57.19
C CYS A 9 35.26 2.93 -56.59
N LEU A 10 34.90 3.90 -55.74
CA LEU A 10 35.68 4.24 -54.53
C LEU A 10 34.88 5.16 -53.60
N ALA A 11 34.59 4.63 -52.42
CA ALA A 11 34.24 5.31 -51.17
C ALA A 11 32.83 5.91 -50.99
N VAL A 12 31.79 5.08 -51.20
CA VAL A 12 30.67 5.03 -50.24
C VAL A 12 31.17 4.24 -49.03
N PHE A 13 31.95 4.90 -48.18
CA PHE A 13 32.34 4.39 -46.85
C PHE A 13 32.48 5.61 -45.94
N TRP A 14 31.39 6.36 -45.80
CA TRP A 14 31.19 7.20 -44.63
C TRP A 14 30.38 6.37 -43.64
N LEU A 15 31.05 6.10 -42.52
CA LEU A 15 30.58 5.42 -41.33
C LEU A 15 29.04 5.38 -41.20
N VAL A 16 28.45 4.24 -41.53
CA VAL A 16 27.43 3.70 -40.63
C VAL A 16 28.22 3.30 -39.40
N ALA A 17 28.39 4.24 -38.46
CA ALA A 17 28.63 3.83 -37.10
C ALA A 17 27.44 2.91 -36.77
N ASP A 18 27.71 1.65 -36.42
CA ASP A 18 26.71 0.74 -35.87
C ASP A 18 25.94 1.53 -34.80
N ALA A 19 24.75 2.02 -35.16
CA ALA A 19 23.83 2.53 -34.19
C ALA A 19 23.39 1.28 -33.43
N ALA A 20 24.10 0.98 -32.34
CA ALA A 20 23.77 -0.13 -31.48
C ALA A 20 22.26 -0.12 -31.24
N GLU A 21 21.59 -1.26 -31.46
CA GLU A 21 20.15 -1.33 -31.25
C GLU A 21 19.84 -0.79 -29.84
N PRO A 22 18.88 0.14 -29.69
CA PRO A 22 18.70 0.91 -28.46
C PRO A 22 18.46 0.03 -27.22
N PHE A 23 17.92 -1.17 -27.43
CA PHE A 23 17.61 -2.14 -26.37
C PHE A 23 18.61 -3.30 -26.29
N SER A 24 19.80 -3.14 -26.89
CA SER A 24 20.88 -4.14 -26.80
C SER A 24 21.63 -4.06 -25.48
N GLY A 25 22.27 -5.16 -25.09
CA GLY A 25 23.12 -5.21 -23.90
C GLY A 25 22.37 -5.20 -22.57
N VAL A 26 21.10 -5.62 -22.54
CA VAL A 26 20.35 -5.83 -21.30
C VAL A 26 21.13 -6.77 -20.38
N PRO A 27 21.44 -6.38 -19.12
CA PRO A 27 22.26 -7.19 -18.23
C PRO A 27 21.59 -8.54 -17.95
N PRO A 28 22.35 -9.66 -17.93
CA PRO A 28 21.80 -10.95 -17.56
C PRO A 28 21.36 -10.95 -16.09
N ILE A 29 20.27 -11.66 -15.80
CA ILE A 29 19.74 -11.76 -14.44
C ILE A 29 20.68 -12.61 -13.56
N PRO A 30 21.14 -12.09 -12.42
CA PRO A 30 22.03 -12.82 -11.53
C PRO A 30 21.31 -14.02 -10.87
N PRO A 31 22.05 -15.08 -10.53
CA PRO A 31 21.46 -16.22 -9.82
C PRO A 31 21.03 -15.83 -8.40
N ALA A 32 20.03 -16.54 -7.89
CA ALA A 32 19.62 -16.49 -6.50
C ALA A 32 20.68 -17.14 -5.59
N ALA A 33 21.62 -16.35 -5.06
CA ALA A 33 22.86 -16.86 -4.46
C ALA A 33 22.78 -17.21 -2.96
N HIS A 34 21.91 -16.57 -2.18
CA HIS A 34 21.81 -16.83 -0.73
C HIS A 34 21.16 -18.20 -0.41
N PRO A 35 21.21 -18.73 0.81
CA PRO A 35 20.45 -19.95 1.14
C PRO A 35 18.95 -19.66 1.28
N GLU A 36 18.14 -20.70 1.08
CA GLU A 36 16.72 -20.66 1.43
C GLU A 36 16.56 -20.82 2.94
N THR A 37 15.80 -19.90 3.55
CA THR A 37 15.35 -19.98 4.94
C THR A 37 13.91 -20.44 5.00
N GLU A 38 13.47 -20.90 6.18
CA GLU A 38 12.06 -21.24 6.42
C GLU A 38 11.14 -20.06 6.04
N LEU A 39 11.49 -18.82 6.43
CA LEU A 39 10.67 -17.66 6.09
C LEU A 39 10.61 -17.43 4.57
N SER A 40 11.73 -17.51 3.86
CA SER A 40 11.73 -17.36 2.40
C SER A 40 10.87 -18.43 1.71
N LEU A 41 10.93 -19.68 2.18
CA LEU A 41 10.14 -20.78 1.64
C LEU A 41 8.63 -20.59 1.91
N ARG A 42 8.27 -20.04 3.08
CA ARG A 42 6.88 -19.69 3.39
C ARG A 42 6.33 -18.61 2.44
N PHE A 43 7.10 -17.55 2.18
CA PHE A 43 6.73 -16.55 1.16
C PHE A 43 6.55 -17.17 -0.22
N TYR A 44 7.49 -18.02 -0.64
CA TYR A 44 7.42 -18.71 -1.93
C TYR A 44 6.18 -19.63 -2.03
N ARG A 45 5.88 -20.39 -0.97
CA ARG A 45 4.69 -21.24 -0.88
C ARG A 45 3.40 -20.41 -0.95
N SER A 46 3.34 -19.29 -0.24
CA SER A 46 2.21 -18.37 -0.30
C SER A 46 2.01 -17.81 -1.71
N ALA A 47 3.10 -17.43 -2.40
CA ALA A 47 3.05 -17.01 -3.81
C ALA A 47 2.54 -18.13 -4.72
N MET A 48 2.96 -19.38 -4.54
CA MET A 48 2.48 -20.51 -5.34
C MET A 48 0.98 -20.78 -5.15
N HIS A 49 0.47 -20.72 -3.92
CA HIS A 49 -0.97 -20.82 -3.64
C HIS A 49 -1.75 -19.69 -4.31
N GLN A 50 -1.24 -18.46 -4.22
CA GLN A 50 -1.87 -17.31 -4.86
C GLN A 50 -1.85 -17.43 -6.39
N ALA A 51 -0.76 -17.96 -6.97
CA ALA A 51 -0.64 -18.19 -8.40
C ALA A 51 -1.69 -19.18 -8.91
N ARG A 52 -1.98 -20.27 -8.18
CA ARG A 52 -3.03 -21.23 -8.56
C ARG A 52 -4.37 -20.53 -8.80
N TYR A 53 -4.77 -19.65 -7.87
CA TYR A 53 -6.01 -18.89 -8.01
C TYR A 53 -5.94 -17.86 -9.14
N VAL A 54 -4.92 -16.99 -9.17
CA VAL A 54 -4.84 -15.93 -10.17
C VAL A 54 -4.80 -16.51 -11.60
N ARG A 55 -4.11 -17.64 -11.79
CA ARG A 55 -4.07 -18.34 -13.08
C ARG A 55 -5.44 -18.86 -13.52
N SER A 56 -6.31 -19.27 -12.59
CA SER A 56 -7.66 -19.71 -12.94
C SER A 56 -8.56 -18.58 -13.44
N LEU A 57 -8.13 -17.33 -13.29
CA LEU A 57 -8.83 -16.15 -13.81
C LEU A 57 -8.32 -15.75 -15.21
N LEU A 58 -7.25 -16.36 -15.71
CA LEU A 58 -6.73 -16.07 -17.04
C LEU A 58 -7.74 -16.47 -18.11
N SER A 59 -7.96 -15.57 -19.05
CA SER A 59 -8.84 -15.79 -20.18
C SER A 59 -8.13 -15.41 -21.48
N VAL A 60 -8.52 -16.10 -22.55
CA VAL A 60 -8.02 -15.84 -23.90
C VAL A 60 -8.72 -14.61 -24.46
N TRP A 61 -7.98 -13.75 -25.15
CA TRP A 61 -8.57 -12.59 -25.82
C TRP A 61 -9.33 -13.06 -27.05
N LYS A 62 -10.63 -12.79 -27.13
CA LYS A 62 -11.45 -13.24 -28.26
C LYS A 62 -10.94 -12.73 -29.61
N GLU A 63 -10.53 -11.46 -29.65
CA GLU A 63 -10.03 -10.81 -30.86
C GLU A 63 -8.59 -11.21 -31.20
N HIS A 64 -7.82 -11.66 -30.19
CA HIS A 64 -6.41 -12.05 -30.31
C HIS A 64 -6.15 -13.35 -29.52
N PRO A 65 -6.55 -14.52 -30.03
CA PRO A 65 -6.50 -15.79 -29.27
C PRO A 65 -5.10 -16.21 -28.79
N GLU A 66 -4.06 -15.60 -29.34
CA GLU A 66 -2.67 -15.72 -28.90
C GLU A 66 -2.35 -14.98 -27.58
N CYS A 67 -3.22 -14.07 -27.15
CA CYS A 67 -3.05 -13.25 -25.95
C CYS A 67 -3.85 -13.80 -24.76
N LEU A 68 -3.21 -13.79 -23.58
CA LEU A 68 -3.85 -14.06 -22.29
C LEU A 68 -4.01 -12.75 -21.51
N ALA A 69 -5.15 -12.59 -20.83
CA ALA A 69 -5.35 -11.51 -19.86
C ALA A 69 -6.33 -11.89 -18.73
N LEU A 70 -6.23 -11.12 -17.66
CA LEU A 70 -7.15 -11.12 -16.52
C LEU A 70 -8.24 -10.05 -16.66
N ALA A 71 -7.87 -8.93 -17.28
CA ALA A 71 -8.74 -7.78 -17.50
C ALA A 71 -8.35 -7.09 -18.82
N TRP A 72 -9.32 -6.42 -19.42
CA TRP A 72 -9.27 -6.11 -20.86
C TRP A 72 -9.27 -4.62 -21.22
N ASN A 73 -9.63 -3.73 -20.29
CA ASN A 73 -9.75 -2.30 -20.56
C ASN A 73 -8.39 -1.57 -20.50
N SER A 74 -8.35 -0.32 -20.97
CA SER A 74 -7.14 0.50 -21.04
C SER A 74 -6.81 1.27 -19.75
N ASN A 75 -7.60 1.10 -18.69
CA ASN A 75 -7.48 1.82 -17.42
C ASN A 75 -6.79 0.99 -16.32
N GLU A 76 -6.70 1.53 -15.10
CA GLU A 76 -6.09 0.86 -13.94
C GLU A 76 -6.62 -0.56 -13.72
N HIS A 77 -7.94 -0.73 -13.76
CA HIS A 77 -8.56 -2.04 -13.55
C HIS A 77 -8.29 -3.02 -14.69
N GLY A 78 -7.94 -2.52 -15.88
CA GLY A 78 -7.67 -3.32 -17.07
C GLY A 78 -6.20 -3.64 -17.31
N ILE A 79 -5.25 -2.84 -16.83
CA ILE A 79 -3.81 -3.07 -17.06
C ILE A 79 -3.13 -3.65 -15.82
N ARG A 80 -3.35 -3.05 -14.65
CA ARG A 80 -2.63 -3.35 -13.42
C ARG A 80 -2.69 -4.83 -12.99
N PRO A 81 -3.84 -5.54 -13.06
CA PRO A 81 -3.87 -6.96 -12.72
C PRO A 81 -2.94 -7.82 -13.58
N ASN A 82 -2.80 -7.48 -14.87
CA ASN A 82 -1.96 -8.22 -15.81
C ASN A 82 -0.47 -8.04 -15.49
N THR A 83 -0.04 -6.82 -15.13
CA THR A 83 1.37 -6.52 -14.85
C THR A 83 1.85 -7.12 -13.52
N HIS A 84 1.03 -7.03 -12.46
CA HIS A 84 1.30 -7.74 -11.19
C HIS A 84 1.43 -9.25 -11.40
N THR A 85 0.53 -9.83 -12.21
CA THR A 85 0.54 -11.27 -12.47
C THR A 85 1.76 -11.69 -13.27
N ALA A 86 2.09 -10.97 -14.34
CA ALA A 86 3.30 -11.24 -15.12
C ALA A 86 4.56 -11.22 -14.24
N SER A 87 4.67 -10.22 -13.35
CA SER A 87 5.78 -10.08 -12.39
C SER A 87 5.89 -11.26 -11.43
N GLY A 88 4.81 -11.63 -10.75
CA GLY A 88 4.84 -12.75 -9.81
C GLY A 88 5.05 -14.11 -10.50
N LEU A 89 4.43 -14.35 -11.66
CA LEU A 89 4.64 -15.58 -12.42
C LEU A 89 6.07 -15.68 -12.98
N ALA A 90 6.69 -14.57 -13.41
CA ALA A 90 8.07 -14.54 -13.86
C ALA A 90 9.06 -14.94 -12.75
N VAL A 91 8.83 -14.49 -11.51
CA VAL A 91 9.63 -14.92 -10.36
C VAL A 91 9.44 -16.41 -10.07
N LEU A 92 8.19 -16.88 -10.01
CA LEU A 92 7.89 -18.29 -9.75
C LEU A 92 8.44 -19.23 -10.83
N SER A 93 8.39 -18.82 -12.10
CA SER A 93 8.92 -19.65 -13.18
C SER A 93 10.44 -19.69 -13.17
N ARG A 94 11.12 -18.60 -12.78
CA ARG A 94 12.58 -18.49 -12.86
C ARG A 94 13.33 -19.01 -11.63
N PHE A 95 12.74 -18.92 -10.44
CA PHE A 95 13.43 -19.18 -9.17
C PHE A 95 12.73 -20.24 -8.29
N GLY A 96 13.37 -20.58 -7.17
CA GLY A 96 12.81 -21.35 -6.06
C GLY A 96 12.36 -22.79 -6.31
N PRO A 97 11.93 -23.49 -5.25
CA PRO A 97 11.53 -24.88 -5.30
C PRO A 97 10.07 -24.98 -5.77
N PHE A 98 9.84 -24.69 -7.05
CA PHE A 98 8.51 -24.73 -7.65
C PHE A 98 7.88 -26.12 -7.52
N ASP A 99 6.63 -26.14 -7.05
CA ASP A 99 5.83 -27.35 -6.91
C ASP A 99 4.60 -27.29 -7.84
N PRO A 100 4.58 -28.09 -8.92
CA PRO A 100 3.44 -28.15 -9.85
C PRO A 100 2.13 -28.56 -9.18
N ALA A 101 2.16 -29.33 -8.08
CA ALA A 101 0.95 -29.75 -7.37
C ALA A 101 0.29 -28.58 -6.63
N ILE A 102 1.09 -27.66 -6.09
CA ILE A 102 0.57 -26.45 -5.43
C ILE A 102 0.03 -25.47 -6.47
N VAL A 103 0.80 -25.21 -7.54
CA VAL A 103 0.45 -24.20 -8.55
C VAL A 103 -0.64 -24.68 -9.52
N GLY A 104 -0.80 -26.00 -9.66
CA GLY A 104 -1.75 -26.62 -10.60
C GLY A 104 -1.31 -26.51 -12.06
N ALA A 105 0.00 -26.35 -12.33
CA ALA A 105 0.61 -26.43 -13.65
C ALA A 105 2.12 -26.58 -13.56
N THR A 106 2.76 -26.95 -14.68
CA THR A 106 4.22 -27.02 -14.76
C THR A 106 4.86 -25.64 -14.75
N ARG A 107 6.14 -25.59 -14.38
CA ARG A 107 6.94 -24.36 -14.37
C ARG A 107 6.98 -23.70 -15.76
N GLU A 108 7.11 -24.49 -16.82
CA GLU A 108 7.14 -24.03 -18.21
C GLU A 108 5.79 -23.43 -18.62
N THR A 109 4.68 -23.95 -18.09
CA THR A 109 3.35 -23.38 -18.38
C THR A 109 3.18 -22.01 -17.73
N VAL A 110 3.61 -21.87 -16.47
CA VAL A 110 3.62 -20.59 -15.76
C VAL A 110 4.51 -19.56 -16.46
N GLU A 111 5.65 -19.99 -16.98
CA GLU A 111 6.53 -19.14 -17.79
C GLU A 111 5.84 -18.64 -19.06
N ARG A 112 5.21 -19.53 -19.84
CA ARG A 112 4.48 -19.14 -21.05
C ARG A 112 3.34 -18.18 -20.75
N GLU A 113 2.65 -18.35 -19.62
CA GLU A 113 1.58 -17.43 -19.21
C GLU A 113 2.11 -16.05 -18.86
N ALA A 114 3.25 -15.95 -18.17
CA ALA A 114 3.91 -14.67 -17.90
C ALA A 114 4.30 -13.96 -19.22
N ILE A 115 4.88 -14.70 -20.17
CA ILE A 115 5.25 -14.18 -21.50
C ILE A 115 4.01 -13.73 -22.29
N ALA A 116 2.92 -14.50 -22.26
CA ALA A 116 1.67 -14.15 -22.93
C ALA A 116 1.04 -12.86 -22.37
N LEU A 117 1.07 -12.68 -21.04
CA LEU A 117 0.62 -11.46 -20.39
C LEU A 117 1.48 -10.25 -20.81
N LEU A 118 2.79 -10.41 -20.92
CA LEU A 118 3.69 -9.37 -21.44
C LEU A 118 3.37 -9.01 -22.90
N GLY A 119 3.10 -10.02 -23.74
CA GLY A 119 2.64 -9.83 -25.11
C GLY A 119 1.36 -9.01 -25.18
N ARG A 120 0.36 -9.32 -24.35
CA ARG A 120 -0.87 -8.53 -24.24
C ARG A 120 -0.61 -7.09 -23.80
N VAL A 121 0.19 -6.91 -22.73
CA VAL A 121 0.42 -5.59 -22.13
C VAL A 121 1.14 -4.68 -23.14
N THR A 122 2.20 -5.17 -23.77
CA THR A 122 2.97 -4.39 -24.75
C THR A 122 2.20 -4.14 -26.04
N SER A 123 1.41 -5.11 -26.52
CA SER A 123 0.67 -4.96 -27.77
C SER A 123 -0.51 -3.98 -27.71
N THR A 124 -1.05 -3.74 -26.51
CA THR A 124 -2.16 -2.80 -26.27
C THR A 124 -1.71 -1.43 -25.74
N HIS A 125 -0.40 -1.26 -25.52
CA HIS A 125 0.21 0.02 -25.16
C HIS A 125 0.16 1.01 -26.34
N LEU A 126 0.35 2.31 -26.11
CA LEU A 126 0.43 3.34 -27.16
C LEU A 126 1.46 3.00 -28.25
N THR A 127 2.56 2.36 -27.88
CA THR A 127 3.63 1.89 -28.79
C THR A 127 3.32 0.56 -29.49
N GLY A 128 2.25 -0.13 -29.09
CA GLY A 128 1.81 -1.42 -29.63
C GLY A 128 0.78 -1.26 -30.77
N PRO A 129 0.44 -2.34 -31.49
CA PRO A 129 -0.47 -2.28 -32.63
C PRO A 129 -1.95 -2.36 -32.28
N TYR A 130 -2.33 -2.91 -31.12
CA TYR A 130 -3.72 -3.25 -30.78
C TYR A 130 -4.37 -2.25 -29.83
N VAL A 131 -5.68 -2.37 -29.64
CA VAL A 131 -6.46 -1.59 -28.67
C VAL A 131 -7.02 -2.53 -27.60
N CYS A 132 -7.20 -2.04 -26.39
CA CYS A 132 -7.95 -2.72 -25.32
C CYS A 132 -9.43 -2.90 -25.70
N ALA A 133 -10.18 -3.67 -24.90
CA ALA A 133 -11.60 -3.96 -25.15
C ALA A 133 -12.52 -2.73 -25.12
N ASP A 134 -12.07 -1.64 -24.51
CA ASP A 134 -12.76 -0.33 -24.52
C ASP A 134 -12.42 0.52 -25.77
N GLY A 135 -11.72 -0.06 -26.75
CA GLY A 135 -11.36 0.57 -28.01
C GLY A 135 -10.18 1.56 -27.93
N LYS A 136 -9.47 1.60 -26.81
CA LYS A 136 -8.35 2.54 -26.58
C LYS A 136 -7.03 1.80 -26.36
N ARG A 137 -5.91 2.46 -26.65
CA ARG A 137 -4.59 2.05 -26.15
C ARG A 137 -4.36 2.63 -24.77
N TRP A 138 -3.59 1.92 -23.95
CA TRP A 138 -3.16 2.42 -22.65
C TRP A 138 -1.75 3.02 -22.75
N GLY A 139 -1.41 3.92 -21.83
CA GLY A 139 -0.17 4.70 -21.81
C GLY A 139 -0.49 6.18 -21.57
N ASP A 140 0.49 6.97 -21.14
CA ASP A 140 0.33 8.41 -20.80
C ASP A 140 -0.72 8.71 -19.71
N GLN A 141 -1.08 7.70 -18.91
CA GLN A 141 -2.02 7.83 -17.78
C GLN A 141 -1.30 8.05 -16.46
N TRP A 142 -2.03 8.52 -15.44
CA TRP A 142 -1.52 8.88 -14.11
C TRP A 142 -0.71 7.77 -13.41
N GLN A 143 -1.04 6.49 -13.63
CA GLN A 143 -0.36 5.35 -13.01
C GLN A 143 0.34 4.41 -14.03
N SER A 144 0.29 4.73 -15.32
CA SER A 144 0.82 3.82 -16.37
C SER A 144 2.31 3.55 -16.29
N ALA A 145 3.12 4.49 -15.78
CA ALA A 145 4.54 4.27 -15.53
C ALA A 145 4.77 3.12 -14.54
N TYR A 146 3.95 3.02 -13.49
CA TYR A 146 4.03 1.90 -12.53
C TYR A 146 3.77 0.56 -13.21
N TRP A 147 2.73 0.48 -14.04
CA TRP A 147 2.39 -0.75 -14.77
C TRP A 147 3.51 -1.15 -15.74
N ALA A 148 4.06 -0.19 -16.47
CA ALA A 148 5.19 -0.40 -17.36
C ALA A 148 6.46 -0.83 -16.61
N GLY A 149 6.72 -0.25 -15.44
CA GLY A 149 7.80 -0.67 -14.54
C GLY A 149 7.67 -2.13 -14.09
N GLN A 150 6.47 -2.56 -13.71
CA GLN A 150 6.22 -3.96 -13.33
C GLN A 150 6.36 -4.91 -14.52
N ALA A 151 5.77 -4.57 -15.66
CA ALA A 151 5.85 -5.39 -16.87
C ALA A 151 7.30 -5.47 -17.40
N GLY A 152 8.03 -4.34 -17.41
CA GLY A 152 9.42 -4.31 -17.81
C GLY A 152 10.32 -5.11 -16.84
N TRP A 153 10.03 -5.09 -15.53
CA TRP A 153 10.72 -5.95 -14.56
C TRP A 153 10.49 -7.43 -14.83
N ALA A 154 9.22 -7.83 -15.02
CA ALA A 154 8.86 -9.20 -15.36
C ALA A 154 9.55 -9.66 -16.66
N ALA A 155 9.62 -8.78 -17.66
CA ALA A 155 10.31 -9.03 -18.91
C ALA A 155 11.83 -9.17 -18.72
N TRP A 156 12.45 -8.33 -17.88
CA TRP A 156 13.88 -8.44 -17.61
C TRP A 156 14.24 -9.77 -16.94
N LEU A 157 13.41 -10.24 -15.99
CA LEU A 157 13.56 -11.56 -15.35
C LEU A 157 13.57 -12.73 -16.34
N LEU A 158 12.89 -12.57 -17.49
CA LEU A 158 12.71 -13.57 -18.53
C LEU A 158 13.41 -13.19 -19.84
N TRP A 159 14.29 -12.18 -19.85
CA TRP A 159 14.72 -11.51 -21.08
C TRP A 159 15.30 -12.47 -22.12
N ASP A 160 16.14 -13.42 -21.69
CA ASP A 160 16.78 -14.46 -22.50
C ASP A 160 15.80 -15.51 -23.06
N ARG A 161 14.56 -15.51 -22.60
CA ARG A 161 13.48 -16.42 -22.98
C ARG A 161 12.39 -15.74 -23.80
N LEU A 162 12.44 -14.42 -23.94
CA LEU A 162 11.48 -13.67 -24.73
C LEU A 162 11.80 -13.76 -26.24
N PRO A 163 10.78 -13.88 -27.11
CA PRO A 163 10.92 -13.60 -28.53
C PRO A 163 11.50 -12.20 -28.78
N SER A 164 12.30 -12.02 -29.84
CA SER A 164 13.00 -10.76 -30.12
C SER A 164 12.08 -9.58 -30.43
N ASP A 165 10.92 -9.85 -31.04
CA ASP A 165 9.86 -8.87 -31.27
C ASP A 165 9.24 -8.42 -29.95
N LEU A 166 9.01 -9.33 -29.00
CA LEU A 166 8.54 -8.99 -27.66
C LEU A 166 9.59 -8.22 -26.84
N GLN A 167 10.88 -8.58 -26.94
CA GLN A 167 11.97 -7.78 -26.35
C GLN A 167 11.92 -6.32 -26.84
N THR A 168 11.77 -6.14 -28.16
CA THR A 168 11.65 -4.81 -28.77
C THR A 168 10.39 -4.08 -28.30
N ALA A 169 9.25 -4.78 -28.20
CA ALA A 169 7.99 -4.19 -27.74
C ALA A 169 8.05 -3.74 -26.28
N VAL A 170 8.68 -4.53 -25.40
CA VAL A 170 8.97 -4.15 -24.01
C VAL A 170 9.88 -2.91 -23.97
N GLY A 171 10.96 -2.91 -24.74
CA GLY A 171 11.90 -1.78 -24.82
C GLY A 171 11.19 -0.47 -25.14
N ARG A 172 10.36 -0.46 -26.19
CA ARG A 172 9.58 0.71 -26.61
C ARG A 172 8.59 1.18 -25.54
N MET A 173 7.90 0.26 -24.87
CA MET A 173 6.95 0.60 -23.81
C MET A 173 7.66 1.24 -22.61
N VAL A 174 8.78 0.65 -22.16
CA VAL A 174 9.56 1.18 -21.03
C VAL A 174 10.20 2.52 -21.38
N GLU A 175 10.76 2.67 -22.58
CA GLU A 175 11.29 3.95 -23.09
C GLU A 175 10.20 5.03 -23.08
N HIS A 176 9.07 4.78 -23.74
CA HIS A 176 7.95 5.73 -23.84
C HIS A 176 7.51 6.23 -22.46
N GLU A 177 7.30 5.31 -21.52
CA GLU A 177 6.82 5.64 -20.19
C GLU A 177 7.87 6.35 -19.32
N ALA A 178 9.15 6.00 -19.45
CA ALA A 178 10.24 6.69 -18.75
C ALA A 178 10.46 8.13 -19.29
N ASP A 179 10.32 8.34 -20.59
CA ASP A 179 10.60 9.62 -21.24
C ASP A 179 9.62 10.73 -20.85
N ARG A 180 8.40 10.37 -20.44
CA ARG A 180 7.38 11.31 -19.96
C ARG A 180 7.89 12.24 -18.86
N PHE A 181 8.87 11.80 -18.07
CA PHE A 181 9.32 12.47 -16.87
C PHE A 181 10.67 13.18 -17.01
N LEU A 182 11.30 13.15 -18.18
CA LEU A 182 12.62 13.75 -18.38
C LEU A 182 12.60 15.29 -18.25
N ASP A 183 11.52 15.91 -18.72
CA ASP A 183 11.36 17.37 -18.72
C ASP A 183 10.29 17.85 -17.72
N GLN A 184 9.81 16.97 -16.83
CA GLN A 184 8.79 17.28 -15.83
C GLN A 184 9.41 17.41 -14.44
N LYS A 185 8.98 18.42 -13.70
CA LYS A 185 9.31 18.54 -12.27
C LYS A 185 8.37 17.64 -11.46
N PRO A 186 8.88 16.87 -10.48
CA PRO A 186 8.03 16.08 -9.61
C PRO A 186 7.10 17.01 -8.81
N PRO A 187 5.78 16.71 -8.75
CA PRO A 187 4.84 17.45 -7.93
C PRO A 187 5.13 17.24 -6.43
N ALA A 188 4.75 18.23 -5.62
CA ALA A 188 4.88 18.18 -4.17
C ALA A 188 3.61 18.72 -3.49
N GLN A 189 3.13 17.99 -2.49
CA GLN A 189 1.98 18.35 -1.68
C GLN A 189 2.06 17.59 -0.35
N VAL A 190 1.61 18.20 0.77
CA VAL A 190 1.72 17.57 2.11
C VAL A 190 0.37 17.08 2.66
N LYS A 191 -0.74 17.64 2.16
CA LYS A 191 -2.10 17.36 2.68
C LYS A 191 -2.99 16.75 1.62
N ASP A 192 -4.01 16.01 2.05
CA ASP A 192 -5.04 15.37 1.23
C ASP A 192 -4.54 14.29 0.26
N ASP A 193 -3.63 14.65 -0.64
CA ASP A 193 -3.06 13.84 -1.71
C ASP A 193 -1.61 14.31 -1.91
N THR A 194 -0.68 13.61 -1.27
CA THR A 194 0.71 14.07 -1.09
C THR A 194 1.58 13.96 -2.33
N LYS A 195 1.11 13.31 -3.38
CA LYS A 195 1.91 12.97 -4.57
C LYS A 195 3.12 12.06 -4.31
N ALA A 196 3.28 11.60 -3.06
CA ALA A 196 4.39 10.77 -2.64
C ALA A 196 4.41 9.42 -3.38
N GLU A 197 3.23 8.78 -3.46
CA GLU A 197 3.08 7.50 -4.14
C GLU A 197 3.25 7.65 -5.66
N GLU A 198 2.69 8.69 -6.27
CA GLU A 198 2.86 8.98 -7.69
C GLU A 198 4.32 9.20 -8.06
N ASN A 199 5.05 9.98 -7.26
CA ASN A 199 6.47 10.17 -7.46
C ASN A 199 7.23 8.83 -7.39
N ALA A 200 6.85 7.96 -6.45
CA ALA A 200 7.48 6.64 -6.30
C ALA A 200 7.14 5.69 -7.46
N TRP A 201 5.90 5.68 -7.95
CA TRP A 201 5.49 4.95 -9.15
C TRP A 201 6.29 5.35 -10.38
N ASN A 202 6.44 6.65 -10.61
CA ASN A 202 7.16 7.18 -11.76
C ASN A 202 8.65 6.85 -11.64
N ALA A 203 9.24 7.03 -10.45
CA ALA A 203 10.63 6.70 -10.17
C ALA A 203 10.97 5.24 -10.54
N MET A 204 10.08 4.29 -10.26
CA MET A 204 10.31 2.86 -10.58
C MET A 204 10.54 2.63 -12.08
N CYS A 205 9.70 3.19 -12.95
CA CYS A 205 9.82 2.98 -14.39
C CYS A 205 11.09 3.62 -14.96
N ILE A 206 11.39 4.85 -14.52
CA ILE A 206 12.57 5.60 -14.97
C ILE A 206 13.85 4.89 -14.51
N ALA A 207 13.89 4.45 -13.24
CA ALA A 207 15.00 3.69 -12.69
C ALA A 207 15.20 2.35 -13.42
N LEU A 208 14.11 1.65 -13.73
CA LEU A 208 14.15 0.43 -14.53
C LEU A 208 14.77 0.70 -15.90
N ALA A 209 14.29 1.69 -16.66
CA ALA A 209 14.81 2.02 -17.99
C ALA A 209 16.33 2.28 -17.97
N ALA A 210 16.79 3.07 -17.00
CA ALA A 210 18.20 3.42 -16.82
C ALA A 210 19.13 2.23 -16.53
N HIS A 211 18.62 1.21 -15.86
CA HIS A 211 19.39 0.03 -15.45
C HIS A 211 19.24 -1.14 -16.44
N MET A 212 18.08 -1.28 -17.05
CA MET A 212 17.77 -2.32 -18.03
C MET A 212 18.46 -2.05 -19.37
N PHE A 213 18.58 -0.78 -19.80
CA PHE A 213 19.17 -0.42 -21.09
C PHE A 213 20.48 0.38 -20.91
N PRO A 214 21.60 -0.27 -20.56
CA PRO A 214 22.86 0.42 -20.22
C PRO A 214 23.50 1.18 -21.39
N ASN A 215 23.18 0.80 -22.63
CA ASN A 215 23.74 1.39 -23.85
C ASN A 215 22.81 2.43 -24.49
N HIS A 216 21.62 2.69 -23.92
CA HIS A 216 20.66 3.61 -24.50
C HIS A 216 21.16 5.06 -24.47
N PRO A 217 21.01 5.86 -25.54
CA PRO A 217 21.46 7.25 -25.56
C PRO A 217 20.81 8.14 -24.48
N ARG A 218 19.59 7.82 -24.05
CA ARG A 218 18.87 8.54 -22.98
C ARG A 218 19.22 8.10 -21.56
N ARG A 219 20.09 7.10 -21.39
CA ARG A 219 20.40 6.53 -20.07
C ARG A 219 20.81 7.57 -19.03
N ALA A 220 21.66 8.52 -19.40
CA ALA A 220 22.12 9.56 -18.49
C ALA A 220 20.96 10.46 -18.02
N ALA A 221 20.02 10.79 -18.93
CA ALA A 221 18.83 11.55 -18.60
C ALA A 221 17.89 10.76 -17.68
N TRP A 222 17.68 9.46 -17.95
CA TRP A 222 16.90 8.60 -17.07
C TRP A 222 17.52 8.45 -15.69
N LEU A 223 18.84 8.29 -15.56
CA LEU A 223 19.50 8.23 -14.25
C LEU A 223 19.26 9.52 -13.45
N ARG A 224 19.38 10.69 -14.08
CA ARG A 224 19.10 11.98 -13.44
C ARG A 224 17.64 12.08 -12.99
N ALA A 225 16.71 11.75 -13.87
CA ALA A 225 15.27 11.82 -13.57
C ALA A 225 14.85 10.79 -12.50
N ALA A 226 15.41 9.58 -12.54
CA ALA A 226 15.17 8.55 -11.53
C ALA A 226 15.63 9.02 -10.14
N GLU A 227 16.82 9.62 -10.04
CA GLU A 227 17.33 10.16 -8.78
C GLU A 227 16.44 11.30 -8.26
N LEU A 228 16.03 12.22 -9.14
CA LEU A 228 15.13 13.33 -8.82
C LEU A 228 13.77 12.84 -8.29
N TYR A 229 13.09 11.96 -9.03
CA TYR A 229 11.79 11.44 -8.64
C TYR A 229 11.87 10.58 -7.36
N THR A 230 12.90 9.75 -7.23
CA THR A 230 13.15 8.95 -6.02
C THR A 230 13.32 9.84 -4.79
N LEU A 231 14.16 10.88 -4.89
CA LEU A 231 14.38 11.82 -3.80
C LEU A 231 13.09 12.56 -3.44
N SER A 232 12.30 12.98 -4.45
CA SER A 232 11.07 13.75 -4.26
C SER A 232 9.91 13.00 -3.60
N SER A 233 9.93 11.67 -3.51
CA SER A 233 8.74 10.92 -3.06
C SER A 233 8.38 11.17 -1.60
N PHE A 234 9.37 11.30 -0.70
CA PHE A 234 9.12 11.32 0.75
C PHE A 234 9.87 12.44 1.47
N LEU A 235 10.00 13.62 0.84
CA LEU A 235 10.66 14.77 1.44
C LEU A 235 9.82 15.42 2.54
N ARG A 236 10.50 15.92 3.56
CA ARG A 236 9.96 16.75 4.64
C ARG A 236 10.36 18.21 4.44
N ALA A 237 9.68 19.12 5.13
CA ALA A 237 10.02 20.54 5.09
C ALA A 237 11.47 20.79 5.54
N GLU A 238 11.95 20.01 6.51
CA GLU A 238 13.30 20.07 7.05
C GLU A 238 14.38 19.71 6.02
N ASP A 239 14.05 18.95 4.97
CA ASP A 239 15.02 18.58 3.93
C ASP A 239 15.39 19.75 3.01
N PHE A 240 14.63 20.85 3.08
CA PHE A 240 14.91 22.09 2.35
C PHE A 240 15.79 23.06 3.16
N ALA A 241 16.19 22.70 4.38
CA ALA A 241 17.12 23.50 5.17
C ALA A 241 18.50 23.59 4.48
N PRO A 242 19.22 24.71 4.61
CA PRO A 242 20.53 24.88 4.00
C PRO A 242 21.49 23.73 4.35
N GLY A 243 22.03 23.05 3.34
CA GLY A 243 23.01 21.98 3.48
C GLY A 243 22.43 20.56 3.69
N ALA A 244 21.13 20.42 4.00
CA ALA A 244 20.51 19.13 4.36
C ALA A 244 20.65 18.06 3.26
N LEU A 245 20.57 18.47 2.00
CA LEU A 245 20.63 17.61 0.82
C LEU A 245 21.77 17.99 -0.14
N SER A 246 22.81 18.68 0.34
CA SER A 246 23.88 19.25 -0.50
C SER A 246 24.58 18.24 -1.43
N GLN A 247 24.60 16.95 -1.07
CA GLN A 247 25.12 15.86 -1.89
C GLN A 247 24.39 15.67 -3.24
N TYR A 248 23.16 16.17 -3.37
CA TYR A 248 22.35 16.05 -4.59
C TYR A 248 22.50 17.25 -5.54
N GLY A 249 23.26 18.29 -5.15
CA GLY A 249 23.67 19.39 -6.01
C GLY A 249 22.52 20.05 -6.78
N GLU A 250 22.66 20.10 -8.11
CA GLU A 250 21.69 20.76 -9.00
C GLU A 250 20.31 20.09 -9.05
N LEU A 251 20.17 18.81 -8.64
CA LEU A 251 18.85 18.17 -8.58
C LEU A 251 17.87 18.93 -7.68
N LEU A 252 18.41 19.60 -6.65
CA LEU A 252 17.60 20.35 -5.69
C LEU A 252 16.82 21.50 -6.33
N THR A 253 17.27 22.06 -7.47
CA THR A 253 16.55 23.16 -8.14
C THR A 253 15.25 22.72 -8.82
N ASP A 254 15.08 21.41 -9.01
CA ASP A 254 13.90 20.81 -9.63
C ASP A 254 12.92 20.21 -8.61
N LEU A 255 13.27 20.22 -7.32
CA LEU A 255 12.36 19.79 -6.25
C LEU A 255 11.33 20.88 -5.96
N SER A 256 10.05 20.49 -5.97
CA SER A 256 8.93 21.43 -5.82
C SER A 256 8.51 21.70 -4.37
N GLY A 257 8.91 20.84 -3.42
CA GLY A 257 8.53 20.94 -2.02
C GLY A 257 8.47 19.60 -1.30
N PRO A 258 7.97 19.58 -0.05
CA PRO A 258 7.80 18.37 0.73
C PRO A 258 6.55 17.55 0.33
N ASN A 259 6.59 16.26 0.65
CA ASN A 259 5.54 15.28 0.37
C ASN A 259 5.04 14.55 1.64
N ILE A 260 5.76 14.65 2.76
CA ILE A 260 5.31 14.09 4.04
C ILE A 260 5.42 15.14 5.15
N HIS A 261 4.73 14.89 6.25
CA HIS A 261 4.79 15.74 7.44
C HIS A 261 6.14 15.61 8.15
N SER A 262 6.48 16.61 8.96
CA SER A 262 7.74 16.66 9.74
C SER A 262 7.89 15.51 10.74
N ASP A 263 6.75 15.00 11.25
CA ASP A 263 6.65 13.84 12.15
C ASP A 263 6.59 12.48 11.41
N TYR A 264 6.94 12.46 10.13
CA TYR A 264 6.95 11.30 9.23
C TYR A 264 5.58 10.67 8.96
N THR A 265 4.48 11.30 9.38
CA THR A 265 3.15 10.91 8.92
C THR A 265 2.93 11.35 7.47
N LEU A 266 2.11 10.62 6.73
CA LEU A 266 1.79 10.91 5.32
C LEU A 266 0.28 10.91 5.16
N GLU A 267 -0.23 11.94 4.50
CA GLU A 267 -1.64 12.02 4.12
C GLU A 267 -1.91 11.47 2.73
N ASN A 268 -2.98 10.69 2.62
CA ASN A 268 -3.63 10.43 1.34
C ASN A 268 -5.13 10.21 1.55
N HIS A 269 -5.93 10.48 0.52
CA HIS A 269 -7.40 10.49 0.60
C HIS A 269 -7.94 11.32 1.78
N ALA A 270 -7.27 12.43 2.12
CA ALA A 270 -7.59 13.28 3.26
C ALA A 270 -7.58 12.54 4.62
N ARG A 271 -6.56 11.67 4.83
CA ARG A 271 -6.28 10.95 6.10
C ARG A 271 -4.79 10.72 6.25
N VAL A 272 -4.27 10.75 7.48
CA VAL A 272 -2.97 10.09 7.74
C VAL A 272 -3.16 8.59 7.58
N HIS A 273 -2.47 8.00 6.60
CA HIS A 273 -2.85 6.68 6.11
C HIS A 273 -1.67 5.69 6.11
N PRO A 274 -1.65 4.69 7.01
CA PRO A 274 -0.62 3.66 7.06
C PRO A 274 -0.35 2.98 5.72
N ASP A 275 -1.38 2.59 4.96
CA ASP A 275 -1.21 1.95 3.64
C ASP A 275 -0.39 2.82 2.70
N TYR A 276 -0.69 4.12 2.61
CA TYR A 276 0.06 5.05 1.76
C TYR A 276 1.43 5.37 2.34
N MET A 277 1.61 5.36 3.66
CA MET A 277 2.94 5.41 4.26
C MET A 277 3.79 4.22 3.82
N THR A 278 3.23 3.02 3.61
CA THR A 278 4.01 1.87 3.11
C THR A 278 4.44 2.00 1.65
N THR A 279 4.00 3.02 0.91
CA THR A 279 4.33 3.18 -0.51
C THR A 279 5.80 3.47 -0.76
N PHE A 280 6.58 3.80 0.27
CA PHE A 280 8.04 3.80 0.15
C PHE A 280 8.60 2.44 -0.29
N SER A 281 7.86 1.34 -0.09
CA SER A 281 8.24 0.01 -0.59
C SER A 281 8.36 -0.02 -2.12
N LEU A 282 7.68 0.88 -2.83
CA LEU A 282 7.83 1.03 -4.28
C LEU A 282 9.26 1.45 -4.65
N LEU A 283 9.86 2.39 -3.90
CA LEU A 283 11.26 2.75 -4.08
C LEU A 283 12.19 1.59 -3.74
N ASN A 284 11.84 0.77 -2.74
CA ASN A 284 12.64 -0.41 -2.39
C ASN A 284 12.69 -1.43 -3.54
N ASN A 285 11.72 -1.48 -4.44
CA ASN A 285 11.80 -2.32 -5.64
C ASN A 285 12.98 -1.95 -6.55
N GLN A 286 13.48 -0.70 -6.49
CA GLN A 286 14.69 -0.33 -7.23
C GLN A 286 15.92 -1.13 -6.80
N MET A 287 15.92 -1.73 -5.59
CA MET A 287 17.00 -2.62 -5.18
C MET A 287 17.19 -3.80 -6.14
N PHE A 288 16.10 -4.31 -6.73
CA PHE A 288 16.16 -5.38 -7.72
C PHE A 288 16.82 -4.91 -9.01
N TYR A 289 16.50 -3.71 -9.49
CA TYR A 289 17.05 -3.14 -10.73
C TYR A 289 18.54 -2.85 -10.60
N HIS A 290 18.92 -2.24 -9.48
CA HIS A 290 20.33 -1.97 -9.16
C HIS A 290 21.11 -3.27 -9.04
N HIS A 291 20.59 -4.28 -8.34
CA HIS A 291 21.24 -5.58 -8.20
C HIS A 291 21.40 -6.30 -9.54
N ALA A 292 20.34 -6.36 -10.36
CA ALA A 292 20.36 -6.98 -11.68
C ALA A 292 21.36 -6.30 -12.62
N ALA A 293 21.54 -4.98 -12.52
CA ALA A 293 22.53 -4.23 -13.28
C ALA A 293 23.95 -4.21 -12.66
N GLY A 294 24.17 -4.88 -11.52
CA GLY A 294 25.46 -4.84 -10.80
C GLY A 294 25.84 -3.45 -10.31
N ARG A 295 24.86 -2.63 -9.91
CA ARG A 295 25.04 -1.25 -9.43
C ARG A 295 24.72 -1.12 -7.93
N PRO A 296 25.39 -0.22 -7.21
CA PRO A 296 25.02 0.08 -5.82
C PRO A 296 23.67 0.80 -5.77
N LEU A 297 22.86 0.52 -4.75
CA LEU A 297 21.59 1.20 -4.52
C LEU A 297 21.81 2.69 -4.21
N SER A 298 21.01 3.57 -4.81
CA SER A 298 21.06 5.00 -4.47
C SER A 298 20.65 5.23 -3.01
N PRO A 299 21.37 6.06 -2.23
CA PRO A 299 20.94 6.47 -0.90
C PRO A 299 19.57 7.16 -0.89
N ALA A 300 19.18 7.82 -1.99
CA ALA A 300 17.89 8.51 -2.10
C ALA A 300 16.71 7.54 -1.89
N VAL A 301 16.86 6.28 -2.28
CA VAL A 301 15.83 5.24 -2.09
C VAL A 301 15.41 5.15 -0.64
N ARG A 302 16.34 5.29 0.32
CA ARG A 302 16.07 5.10 1.75
C ARG A 302 15.80 6.42 2.49
N HIS A 303 15.84 7.55 1.81
CA HIS A 303 15.68 8.87 2.45
C HIS A 303 14.33 8.97 3.16
N ASN A 304 14.33 9.43 4.41
CA ASN A 304 13.18 9.51 5.33
C ASN A 304 12.39 8.21 5.64
N GLN A 305 12.62 7.10 4.94
CA GLN A 305 11.90 5.85 5.17
C GLN A 305 12.02 5.35 6.61
N ALA A 306 13.19 5.45 7.25
CA ALA A 306 13.41 4.96 8.61
C ALA A 306 12.46 5.61 9.62
N GLY A 307 12.22 6.93 9.49
CA GLY A 307 11.26 7.63 10.35
C GLY A 307 9.82 7.15 10.11
N MET A 308 9.42 6.99 8.84
CA MET A 308 8.10 6.44 8.50
C MET A 308 7.91 5.01 9.03
N VAL A 309 8.94 4.18 8.95
CA VAL A 309 8.94 2.80 9.48
C VAL A 309 8.75 2.80 11.00
N GLU A 310 9.38 3.71 11.75
CA GLU A 310 9.14 3.83 13.20
C GLU A 310 7.68 4.22 13.53
N VAL A 311 7.06 5.08 12.71
CA VAL A 311 5.63 5.41 12.85
C VAL A 311 4.75 4.20 12.56
N LEU A 312 5.01 3.48 11.46
CA LEU A 312 4.28 2.28 11.07
C LEU A 312 4.38 1.17 12.13
N LYS A 313 5.57 0.96 12.71
CA LYS A 313 5.76 0.00 13.81
C LYS A 313 4.95 0.39 15.05
N TYR A 314 4.91 1.68 15.40
CA TYR A 314 4.09 2.14 16.51
C TYR A 314 2.58 1.90 16.27
N LEU A 315 2.14 2.10 15.03
CA LEU A 315 0.76 1.88 14.59
C LEU A 315 0.48 0.43 14.16
N SER A 316 1.34 -0.55 14.42
CA SER A 316 1.11 -1.93 14.00
C SER A 316 0.19 -2.70 14.97
N LEU A 317 -0.54 -3.68 14.45
CA LEU A 317 -1.36 -4.59 15.23
C LEU A 317 -0.64 -5.94 15.43
N ASP A 318 -1.13 -6.78 16.34
CA ASP A 318 -0.48 -8.06 16.63
C ASP A 318 -0.61 -9.11 15.53
N CYS A 319 -1.50 -8.87 14.56
CA CYS A 319 -1.60 -9.62 13.32
C CYS A 319 -0.60 -9.16 12.23
N GLY A 320 0.16 -8.09 12.45
CA GLY A 320 1.04 -7.48 11.43
C GLY A 320 0.31 -6.48 10.50
N GLY A 321 -0.98 -6.23 10.74
CA GLY A 321 -1.75 -5.14 10.13
C GLY A 321 -1.51 -3.78 10.82
N PHE A 322 -2.35 -2.80 10.50
CA PHE A 322 -2.22 -1.43 11.02
C PHE A 322 -3.45 -0.96 11.81
N TYR A 323 -3.17 -0.08 12.76
CA TYR A 323 -4.12 0.73 13.50
C TYR A 323 -4.31 2.08 12.78
N TYR A 324 -5.54 2.41 12.42
CA TYR A 324 -5.87 3.57 11.59
C TYR A 324 -6.42 4.73 12.43
N ALA A 325 -5.53 5.51 13.04
CA ALA A 325 -5.91 6.63 13.92
C ALA A 325 -6.75 7.73 13.23
N ASN A 326 -6.67 7.82 11.90
CA ASN A 326 -7.37 8.80 11.07
C ASN A 326 -8.39 8.15 10.12
N GLY A 327 -8.80 6.91 10.39
CA GLY A 327 -9.78 6.19 9.61
C GLY A 327 -9.18 5.32 8.49
N GLN A 328 -9.99 4.39 7.99
CA GLN A 328 -9.65 3.50 6.88
C GLN A 328 -10.74 3.52 5.82
N ASP A 329 -10.27 3.27 4.62
CA ASP A 329 -10.76 3.70 3.33
C ASP A 329 -10.63 2.55 2.30
N TRP A 330 -9.90 1.52 2.69
CA TRP A 330 -9.77 0.22 2.05
C TRP A 330 -10.46 -0.91 2.84
N GLU A 331 -10.35 -2.15 2.35
CA GLU A 331 -10.68 -3.35 3.13
C GLU A 331 -9.83 -3.42 4.42
N LEU A 332 -10.33 -4.06 5.49
CA LEU A 332 -9.64 -4.07 6.79
C LEU A 332 -8.50 -5.10 6.88
N HIS A 333 -8.69 -6.29 6.32
CA HIS A 333 -7.81 -7.44 6.52
C HIS A 333 -6.65 -7.49 5.51
N ARG A 334 -5.84 -6.43 5.47
CA ARG A 334 -4.82 -6.20 4.45
C ARG A 334 -3.45 -6.83 4.70
N GLU A 335 -3.32 -7.70 5.70
CA GLU A 335 -2.05 -8.34 6.02
C GLU A 335 -1.38 -9.05 4.83
N PRO A 336 -2.10 -9.70 3.90
CA PRO A 336 -1.53 -10.21 2.65
C PRO A 336 -0.82 -9.14 1.80
N ALA A 337 -1.25 -7.88 1.83
CA ALA A 337 -0.59 -6.79 1.12
C ALA A 337 0.68 -6.29 1.84
N TRP A 338 0.83 -6.56 3.15
CA TRP A 338 1.90 -6.01 3.99
C TRP A 338 3.03 -6.99 4.28
N ALA A 339 2.77 -8.31 4.25
CA ALA A 339 3.77 -9.32 4.59
C ALA A 339 5.08 -9.16 3.81
N GLY A 340 5.00 -9.04 2.48
CA GLY A 340 6.18 -8.85 1.64
C GLY A 340 6.85 -7.48 1.81
N LYS A 341 6.07 -6.43 2.09
CA LYS A 341 6.62 -5.09 2.37
C LYS A 341 7.42 -5.09 3.66
N TRP A 342 6.90 -5.69 4.74
CA TRP A 342 7.62 -5.83 6.00
C TRP A 342 8.91 -6.64 5.84
N SER A 343 8.87 -7.72 5.06
CA SER A 343 10.07 -8.51 4.74
C SER A 343 11.13 -7.66 4.03
N THR A 344 10.70 -6.83 3.07
CA THR A 344 11.60 -5.92 2.34
C THR A 344 12.17 -4.82 3.25
N VAL A 345 11.39 -4.29 4.19
CA VAL A 345 11.88 -3.35 5.23
C VAL A 345 12.92 -4.03 6.12
N ALA A 346 12.64 -5.25 6.58
CA ALA A 346 13.55 -6.01 7.43
C ALA A 346 14.90 -6.23 6.75
N LEU A 347 14.93 -6.50 5.44
CA LEU A 347 16.17 -6.62 4.67
C LEU A 347 16.86 -5.26 4.47
N THR A 348 16.11 -4.25 4.05
CA THR A 348 16.64 -2.94 3.65
C THR A 348 17.31 -2.22 4.82
N PHE A 349 16.73 -2.35 6.02
CA PHE A 349 17.20 -1.69 7.23
C PHE A 349 17.86 -2.63 8.24
N GLN A 350 17.94 -3.94 7.93
CA GLN A 350 18.35 -4.96 8.91
C GLN A 350 17.53 -4.86 10.22
N ASP A 351 16.23 -4.59 10.07
CA ASP A 351 15.31 -4.28 11.16
C ASP A 351 14.63 -5.56 11.69
N ARG A 352 14.95 -5.91 12.94
CA ARG A 352 14.43 -7.10 13.64
C ARG A 352 12.96 -6.98 14.06
N GLU A 353 12.43 -5.77 14.16
CA GLU A 353 11.03 -5.52 14.48
C GLU A 353 10.16 -5.64 13.23
N ALA A 354 10.65 -5.16 12.09
CA ALA A 354 10.04 -5.39 10.79
C ALA A 354 10.02 -6.90 10.44
N ALA A 355 11.06 -7.65 10.81
CA ALA A 355 11.06 -9.11 10.67
C ALA A 355 9.92 -9.78 11.47
N LEU A 356 9.67 -9.33 12.71
CA LEU A 356 8.52 -9.81 13.50
C LEU A 356 7.19 -9.48 12.82
N MET A 357 7.04 -8.27 12.25
CA MET A 357 5.82 -7.89 11.53
C MET A 357 5.61 -8.71 10.25
N ALA A 358 6.69 -9.01 9.52
CA ALA A 358 6.66 -9.87 8.34
C ALA A 358 6.16 -11.28 8.69
N GLU A 359 6.66 -11.86 9.78
CA GLU A 359 6.22 -13.18 10.25
C GLU A 359 4.74 -13.20 10.66
N ARG A 360 4.28 -12.18 11.39
CA ARG A 360 2.88 -12.05 11.83
C ARG A 360 1.92 -11.90 10.64
N ALA A 361 2.25 -10.99 9.72
CA ALA A 361 1.43 -10.75 8.52
C ALA A 361 1.40 -11.98 7.61
N LEU A 362 2.53 -12.68 7.44
CA LEU A 362 2.59 -13.91 6.66
C LEU A 362 1.81 -15.05 7.33
N GLU A 363 1.90 -15.21 8.65
CA GLU A 363 1.11 -16.21 9.39
C GLU A 363 -0.39 -16.00 9.16
N LYS A 364 -0.87 -14.75 9.21
CA LYS A 364 -2.26 -14.46 8.91
C LYS A 364 -2.60 -14.74 7.44
N THR A 365 -1.71 -14.36 6.51
CA THR A 365 -1.89 -14.63 5.08
C THR A 365 -2.03 -16.13 4.80
N GLU A 366 -1.19 -16.97 5.41
CA GLU A 366 -1.26 -18.43 5.27
C GLU A 366 -2.58 -18.99 5.81
N LYS A 367 -3.04 -18.49 6.97
CA LYS A 367 -4.36 -18.86 7.52
C LYS A 367 -5.49 -18.43 6.61
N MET A 368 -5.39 -17.26 5.99
CA MET A 368 -6.39 -16.76 5.06
C MET A 368 -6.45 -17.62 3.80
N GLN A 369 -5.30 -17.99 3.24
CA GLN A 369 -5.19 -18.91 2.09
C GLN A 369 -5.70 -20.32 2.41
N ALA A 370 -5.48 -20.81 3.63
CA ALA A 370 -5.91 -22.15 4.05
C ALA A 370 -7.44 -22.32 4.08
N ARG A 371 -8.22 -21.23 4.15
CA ARG A 371 -9.68 -21.25 4.01
C ARG A 371 -10.14 -21.56 2.58
N SER A 372 -9.27 -21.36 1.59
CA SER A 372 -9.59 -21.45 0.17
C SER A 372 -9.03 -22.71 -0.47
N ALA A 373 -9.89 -23.47 -1.16
CA ALA A 373 -9.48 -24.62 -1.96
C ALA A 373 -8.56 -24.24 -3.16
N THR A 374 -8.61 -22.98 -3.60
CA THR A 374 -7.77 -22.46 -4.69
C THR A 374 -6.50 -21.76 -4.19
N GLY A 375 -6.37 -21.55 -2.87
CA GLY A 375 -5.22 -20.88 -2.26
C GLY A 375 -5.24 -19.36 -2.33
N CYS A 376 -6.38 -18.75 -2.68
CA CYS A 376 -6.52 -17.29 -2.67
C CYS A 376 -6.49 -16.73 -1.24
N ALA A 377 -5.79 -15.62 -1.03
CA ALA A 377 -5.75 -14.96 0.27
C ALA A 377 -7.12 -14.39 0.65
N TYR A 378 -7.75 -13.65 -0.26
CA TYR A 378 -9.07 -13.06 -0.02
C TYR A 378 -10.17 -13.94 -0.61
N LEU A 379 -11.26 -14.14 0.12
CA LEU A 379 -12.49 -14.76 -0.39
C LEU A 379 -13.33 -13.72 -1.16
N PRO A 380 -14.31 -14.15 -2.00
CA PRO A 380 -15.27 -13.23 -2.58
C PRO A 380 -15.93 -12.36 -1.50
N GLY A 381 -16.01 -11.05 -1.74
CA GLY A 381 -16.56 -10.08 -0.78
C GLY A 381 -15.55 -9.49 0.21
N GLU A 382 -14.37 -10.07 0.40
CA GLU A 382 -13.32 -9.54 1.29
C GLU A 382 -12.45 -8.45 0.64
N TRP A 383 -12.70 -8.13 -0.62
CA TRP A 383 -11.94 -7.15 -1.40
C TRP A 383 -12.83 -6.52 -2.46
N PHE A 384 -12.57 -5.25 -2.81
CA PHE A 384 -13.30 -4.53 -3.86
C PHE A 384 -12.40 -4.06 -5.00
N PHE A 385 -11.08 -3.97 -4.76
CA PHE A 385 -10.15 -3.43 -5.74
C PHE A 385 -9.67 -4.52 -6.73
N PRO A 386 -9.88 -4.35 -8.05
CA PRO A 386 -9.63 -5.40 -9.06
C PRO A 386 -8.26 -6.08 -9.07
N SER A 387 -7.21 -5.42 -8.56
CA SER A 387 -5.85 -5.95 -8.56
C SER A 387 -5.39 -6.55 -7.22
N THR A 388 -6.26 -6.63 -6.21
CA THR A 388 -5.88 -7.05 -4.85
C THR A 388 -5.19 -8.42 -4.84
N GLN A 389 -5.78 -9.43 -5.48
CA GLN A 389 -5.26 -10.80 -5.49
C GLN A 389 -3.93 -10.95 -6.25
N GLN A 390 -3.76 -10.21 -7.35
CA GLN A 390 -2.57 -10.21 -8.19
C GLN A 390 -1.41 -9.50 -7.47
N SER A 391 -1.71 -8.44 -6.73
CA SER A 391 -0.71 -7.74 -5.93
C SER A 391 -0.14 -8.59 -4.81
N VAL A 392 -0.95 -9.47 -4.20
CA VAL A 392 -0.47 -10.46 -3.22
C VAL A 392 0.52 -11.41 -3.87
N LEU A 393 0.21 -11.95 -5.07
CA LEU A 393 1.10 -12.84 -5.80
C LEU A 393 2.47 -12.17 -6.04
N GLU A 394 2.48 -10.97 -6.60
CA GLU A 394 3.72 -10.22 -6.83
C GLU A 394 4.47 -9.97 -5.51
N SER A 395 3.79 -9.44 -4.49
CA SER A 395 4.41 -9.07 -3.22
C SER A 395 5.09 -10.26 -2.53
N GLN A 396 4.44 -11.43 -2.49
CA GLN A 396 5.05 -12.62 -1.87
C GLN A 396 6.20 -13.17 -2.71
N ALA A 397 6.08 -13.15 -4.03
CA ALA A 397 7.15 -13.60 -4.92
C ALA A 397 8.39 -12.70 -4.82
N LEU A 398 8.20 -11.37 -4.80
CA LEU A 398 9.30 -10.43 -4.61
C LEU A 398 9.92 -10.52 -3.22
N ALA A 399 9.14 -10.79 -2.16
CA ALA A 399 9.68 -11.00 -0.82
C ALA A 399 10.55 -12.26 -0.71
N TYR A 400 10.20 -13.33 -1.45
CA TYR A 400 11.08 -14.48 -1.64
C TYR A 400 12.36 -14.06 -2.37
N LEU A 401 12.24 -13.43 -3.55
CA LEU A 401 13.39 -13.05 -4.37
C LEU A 401 14.35 -12.10 -3.63
N ALA A 402 13.82 -11.15 -2.86
CA ALA A 402 14.61 -10.22 -2.06
C ALA A 402 15.51 -10.97 -1.07
N GLN A 403 14.96 -11.95 -0.34
CA GLN A 403 15.76 -12.77 0.58
C GLN A 403 16.81 -13.60 -0.17
N ARG A 404 16.47 -14.05 -1.38
CA ARG A 404 17.38 -14.83 -2.20
C ARG A 404 18.56 -14.02 -2.77
N TRP A 405 18.38 -12.73 -3.01
CA TRP A 405 19.41 -11.84 -3.56
C TRP A 405 20.16 -11.02 -2.52
N PHE A 406 19.52 -10.68 -1.41
CA PHE A 406 20.09 -9.77 -0.40
C PHE A 406 20.36 -10.43 0.95
N GLY A 407 20.05 -11.72 1.08
CA GLY A 407 20.28 -12.50 2.29
C GLY A 407 19.02 -12.69 3.13
N PRO A 408 19.10 -13.49 4.20
CA PRO A 408 17.97 -13.71 5.07
C PRO A 408 17.57 -12.43 5.82
N VAL A 409 16.29 -12.30 6.17
CA VAL A 409 15.88 -11.29 7.16
C VAL A 409 16.57 -11.56 8.50
N PRO A 410 16.83 -10.53 9.31
CA PRO A 410 17.41 -10.74 10.63
C PRO A 410 16.44 -11.48 11.56
N GLN A 411 16.96 -12.12 12.61
CA GLN A 411 16.13 -12.81 13.59
C GLN A 411 15.18 -11.82 14.29
N PRO A 412 13.86 -12.10 14.31
CA PRO A 412 12.89 -11.18 14.89
C PRO A 412 13.11 -10.96 16.39
N VAL A 413 12.70 -9.79 16.88
CA VAL A 413 12.58 -9.55 18.33
C VAL A 413 11.40 -10.34 18.91
N SER A 414 11.37 -10.51 20.23
CA SER A 414 10.19 -11.05 20.91
C SER A 414 9.03 -10.04 20.91
N ALA A 415 7.79 -10.52 20.99
CA ALA A 415 6.62 -9.66 21.15
C ALA A 415 6.73 -8.72 22.35
N ALA A 416 7.21 -9.24 23.49
CA ALA A 416 7.42 -8.45 24.70
C ALA A 416 8.49 -7.36 24.53
N GLU A 417 9.53 -7.61 23.73
CA GLU A 417 10.54 -6.60 23.42
C GLU A 417 9.98 -5.50 22.53
N PHE A 418 9.23 -5.87 21.49
CA PHE A 418 8.53 -4.93 20.62
C PHE A 418 7.57 -4.03 21.43
N ASP A 419 6.76 -4.63 22.30
CA ASP A 419 5.79 -3.90 23.12
C ASP A 419 6.47 -2.98 24.14
N ARG A 420 7.56 -3.41 24.78
CA ARG A 420 8.34 -2.51 25.66
C ARG A 420 8.86 -1.27 24.93
N ARG A 421 9.19 -1.35 23.63
CA ARG A 421 9.70 -0.21 22.86
C ARG A 421 8.57 0.70 22.36
N HIS A 422 7.47 0.11 21.90
CA HIS A 422 6.43 0.86 21.20
C HIS A 422 5.24 1.23 22.08
N ASN A 423 5.06 0.62 23.25
CA ASN A 423 4.06 1.10 24.21
C ASN A 423 4.39 2.50 24.69
N GLY A 424 3.35 3.28 24.96
CA GLY A 424 3.44 4.65 25.40
C GLY A 424 2.55 5.59 24.61
N LEU A 425 2.53 6.83 25.08
CA LEU A 425 1.81 7.94 24.47
C LEU A 425 2.69 8.59 23.39
N ARG A 426 2.11 8.86 22.22
CA ARG A 426 2.74 9.69 21.18
C ARG A 426 1.75 10.73 20.66
N LEU A 427 2.23 11.97 20.58
CA LEU A 427 1.57 13.06 19.89
C LEU A 427 2.19 13.22 18.50
N PHE A 428 1.36 13.12 17.48
CA PHE A 428 1.72 13.43 16.10
C PHE A 428 1.17 14.83 15.81
N GLU A 429 2.00 15.86 16.00
CA GLU A 429 1.57 17.25 15.90
C GLU A 429 1.16 17.62 14.48
N ALA A 430 1.96 17.22 13.49
CA ALA A 430 1.71 17.53 12.08
C ALA A 430 0.64 16.59 11.50
N GLY A 431 0.66 15.31 11.89
CA GLY A 431 -0.41 14.35 11.58
C GLY A 431 -1.74 14.61 12.30
N ARG A 432 -1.74 15.46 13.34
CA ARG A 432 -2.89 15.90 14.14
C ARG A 432 -3.67 14.79 14.86
N PHE A 433 -2.95 13.91 15.54
CA PHE A 433 -3.58 12.93 16.42
C PHE A 433 -2.72 12.59 17.65
N LEU A 434 -3.40 12.21 18.73
CA LEU A 434 -2.79 11.66 19.95
C LEU A 434 -3.11 10.18 20.00
N CYS A 435 -2.11 9.34 20.27
CA CYS A 435 -2.27 7.90 20.35
C CYS A 435 -1.59 7.36 21.61
N LEU A 436 -2.24 6.42 22.28
CA LEU A 436 -1.71 5.63 23.38
C LEU A 436 -1.72 4.16 22.97
N ARG A 437 -0.57 3.52 23.09
CA ARG A 437 -0.42 2.07 22.95
C ARG A 437 -0.03 1.45 24.28
N THR A 438 -0.69 0.39 24.68
CA THR A 438 -0.38 -0.40 25.89
C THR A 438 -0.39 -1.89 25.58
N ASP A 439 -0.14 -2.71 26.59
CA ASP A 439 -0.25 -4.18 26.49
C ASP A 439 -1.70 -4.66 26.29
N LYS A 440 -2.70 -3.81 26.56
CA LYS A 440 -4.12 -4.19 26.49
C LYS A 440 -4.90 -3.48 25.39
N MET A 441 -4.55 -2.24 25.05
CA MET A 441 -5.25 -1.48 24.01
C MET A 441 -4.35 -0.51 23.25
N THR A 442 -4.80 -0.12 22.07
CA THR A 442 -4.36 1.07 21.34
C THR A 442 -5.55 2.01 21.19
N ALA A 443 -5.41 3.24 21.66
CA ALA A 443 -6.47 4.24 21.63
C ALA A 443 -5.96 5.56 21.05
N SER A 444 -6.79 6.26 20.29
CA SER A 444 -6.42 7.53 19.67
C SER A 444 -7.58 8.51 19.58
N MET A 445 -7.23 9.79 19.50
CA MET A 445 -8.12 10.87 19.12
C MET A 445 -7.41 11.69 18.04
N SER A 446 -8.01 11.75 16.86
CA SER A 446 -7.58 12.58 15.74
C SER A 446 -8.43 13.84 15.62
N TRP A 447 -7.77 14.94 15.29
CA TRP A 447 -8.35 16.23 14.89
C TRP A 447 -7.75 16.70 13.55
N GLY A 448 -7.22 15.75 12.77
CA GLY A 448 -6.72 15.97 11.43
C GLY A 448 -7.84 16.13 10.40
N ALA A 449 -7.56 15.69 9.17
CA ALA A 449 -8.56 15.71 8.10
C ALA A 449 -9.77 14.82 8.41
N GLN A 450 -9.59 13.75 9.21
CA GLN A 450 -10.68 13.01 9.84
C GLN A 450 -10.68 13.27 11.35
N VAL A 451 -11.74 13.88 11.85
CA VAL A 451 -11.95 14.07 13.29
C VAL A 451 -12.67 12.84 13.82
N MET A 452 -11.95 11.99 14.55
CA MET A 452 -12.48 10.73 15.08
C MET A 452 -11.65 10.22 16.25
N GLY A 453 -12.23 9.33 17.04
CA GLY A 453 -11.50 8.51 18.00
C GLY A 453 -11.64 7.03 17.68
N LEU A 454 -10.63 6.26 18.05
CA LEU A 454 -10.60 4.82 17.84
C LEU A 454 -10.02 4.14 19.08
N VAL A 455 -10.57 2.99 19.44
CA VAL A 455 -10.02 2.13 20.51
C VAL A 455 -9.98 0.72 19.98
N ALA A 456 -8.81 0.10 19.92
CA ALA A 456 -8.63 -1.29 19.52
C ALA A 456 -8.00 -2.07 20.66
N LEU A 457 -8.52 -3.26 20.95
CA LEU A 457 -7.90 -4.16 21.92
C LEU A 457 -6.66 -4.80 21.30
N ARG A 458 -5.66 -5.08 22.14
CA ARG A 458 -4.47 -5.82 21.72
C ARG A 458 -4.80 -7.29 21.52
N GLY A 459 -4.23 -7.88 20.49
CA GLY A 459 -4.58 -9.21 20.01
C GLY A 459 -4.50 -9.31 18.49
N LYS A 460 -4.44 -10.55 17.98
CA LYS A 460 -4.45 -10.83 16.54
C LYS A 460 -5.80 -10.56 15.88
N ASP A 461 -6.83 -10.39 16.72
CA ASP A 461 -8.20 -10.14 16.31
C ASP A 461 -8.53 -8.65 16.38
N PHE A 462 -8.89 -8.07 15.24
CA PHE A 462 -9.22 -6.65 15.10
C PHE A 462 -10.71 -6.43 15.37
N LEU A 463 -11.03 -5.93 16.58
CA LEU A 463 -12.41 -5.85 17.08
C LEU A 463 -13.17 -4.60 16.62
N THR A 464 -12.51 -3.46 16.42
CA THR A 464 -13.19 -2.17 16.26
C THR A 464 -12.94 -1.54 14.91
N SER A 465 -13.99 -0.98 14.33
CA SER A 465 -13.92 -0.38 12.99
C SER A 465 -13.27 1.02 13.08
N PRO A 466 -12.28 1.33 12.24
CA PRO A 466 -11.68 2.66 12.11
C PRO A 466 -12.60 3.62 11.33
N ASP A 467 -13.81 3.80 11.84
CA ASP A 467 -14.83 4.63 11.21
C ASP A 467 -14.68 6.11 11.56
N PRO A 468 -14.89 7.04 10.61
CA PRO A 468 -14.85 8.48 10.89
C PRO A 468 -15.82 8.98 11.96
N ALA A 469 -16.90 8.25 12.28
CA ALA A 469 -17.81 8.57 13.39
C ALA A 469 -17.32 8.04 14.75
N GLY A 470 -16.21 7.29 14.80
CA GLY A 470 -15.67 6.71 16.03
C GLY A 470 -15.51 7.75 17.15
N LEU A 471 -16.06 7.45 18.32
CA LEU A 471 -16.24 8.30 19.51
C LEU A 471 -17.03 9.60 19.28
N VAL A 472 -16.66 10.43 18.30
CA VAL A 472 -17.28 11.74 18.05
C VAL A 472 -18.72 11.64 17.59
N GLY A 473 -19.10 10.52 16.96
CA GLY A 473 -20.45 10.23 16.47
C GLY A 473 -20.93 11.13 15.34
N TRP A 474 -22.24 11.16 15.12
CA TRP A 474 -22.90 11.89 14.04
C TRP A 474 -24.00 12.82 14.54
N VAL A 475 -24.28 13.87 13.78
CA VAL A 475 -25.30 14.90 14.00
C VAL A 475 -25.92 15.25 12.64
N GLN A 476 -26.97 14.51 12.26
CA GLN A 476 -27.62 14.63 10.95
C GLN A 476 -28.79 15.60 11.03
N GLU A 477 -28.68 16.74 10.33
CA GLU A 477 -29.75 17.72 10.19
C GLU A 477 -30.78 17.28 9.12
N VAL A 478 -32.06 17.58 9.36
CA VAL A 478 -33.13 17.33 8.39
C VAL A 478 -32.85 18.08 7.08
N GLY A 479 -32.86 17.36 5.96
CA GLY A 479 -32.63 17.92 4.63
C GLY A 479 -31.15 18.13 4.27
N ALA A 480 -30.21 17.92 5.20
CA ALA A 480 -28.79 17.90 4.87
C ALA A 480 -28.39 16.59 4.18
N ARG A 481 -27.56 16.66 3.14
CA ARG A 481 -27.08 15.47 2.42
C ARG A 481 -26.24 14.53 3.28
N ARG A 482 -25.43 15.11 4.18
CA ARG A 482 -24.57 14.39 5.12
C ARG A 482 -24.23 15.29 6.29
N ASP A 483 -23.93 14.67 7.40
CA ASP A 483 -23.25 15.33 8.51
C ASP A 483 -21.84 15.79 8.11
N ARG A 484 -21.46 16.96 8.61
CA ARG A 484 -20.15 17.58 8.39
C ARG A 484 -19.59 18.00 9.73
N ILE A 485 -18.36 17.56 9.99
CA ILE A 485 -17.59 17.95 11.16
C ILE A 485 -16.65 19.07 10.76
N GLU A 486 -16.75 20.20 11.45
CA GLU A 486 -15.82 21.31 11.30
C GLU A 486 -15.09 21.51 12.62
N LEU A 487 -13.76 21.37 12.61
CA LEU A 487 -12.94 21.65 13.77
C LEU A 487 -12.89 23.17 14.02
N VAL A 488 -13.37 23.61 15.17
CA VAL A 488 -13.24 25.02 15.62
C VAL A 488 -11.93 25.22 16.39
N SER A 489 -11.63 24.31 17.32
CA SER A 489 -10.35 24.31 18.05
C SER A 489 -10.02 22.93 18.61
N ALA A 490 -8.73 22.61 18.68
CA ALA A 490 -8.21 21.46 19.40
C ALA A 490 -7.21 21.93 20.47
N THR A 491 -7.28 21.36 21.66
CA THR A 491 -6.30 21.55 22.72
C THR A 491 -5.84 20.19 23.20
N VAL A 492 -4.53 19.98 23.23
CA VAL A 492 -3.91 18.73 23.65
C VAL A 492 -3.00 19.02 24.83
N GLU A 493 -3.15 18.25 25.89
CA GLU A 493 -2.30 18.32 27.08
C GLU A 493 -1.73 16.93 27.32
N LEU A 494 -0.43 16.83 27.64
CA LEU A 494 0.24 15.54 27.88
C LEU A 494 0.42 15.25 29.38
N SER A 495 0.12 16.21 30.25
CA SER A 495 0.36 16.15 31.70
C SER A 495 -0.63 17.08 32.44
N PRO A 496 -1.09 16.72 33.66
CA PRO A 496 -0.77 15.51 34.43
C PRO A 496 -1.50 14.25 33.92
N VAL A 497 -2.61 14.43 33.20
CA VAL A 497 -3.35 13.34 32.55
C VAL A 497 -3.46 13.69 31.07
N PRO A 498 -2.93 12.86 30.15
CA PRO A 498 -3.02 13.16 28.74
C PRO A 498 -4.46 13.29 28.27
N CYS A 499 -4.77 14.39 27.58
CA CYS A 499 -6.09 14.62 27.04
C CYS A 499 -6.09 15.37 25.70
N ALA A 500 -7.10 15.08 24.89
CA ALA A 500 -7.44 15.84 23.69
C ALA A 500 -8.85 16.41 23.84
N ARG A 501 -8.97 17.73 23.78
CA ARG A 501 -10.23 18.48 23.90
C ARG A 501 -10.55 19.15 22.58
N LEU A 502 -11.71 18.83 22.00
CA LEU A 502 -12.11 19.36 20.71
C LEU A 502 -13.38 20.20 20.85
N LEU A 503 -13.42 21.31 20.14
CA LEU A 503 -14.61 22.09 19.88
C LEU A 503 -14.96 21.92 18.41
N LEU A 504 -16.13 21.38 18.12
CA LEU A 504 -16.59 21.08 16.77
C LEU A 504 -17.86 21.86 16.45
N SER A 505 -17.96 22.31 15.21
CA SER A 505 -19.16 22.84 14.57
C SER A 505 -19.82 21.70 13.78
N ARG A 506 -21.13 21.52 13.99
CA ARG A 506 -21.98 20.48 13.38
C ARG A 506 -23.23 21.12 12.79
N ALA A 507 -23.91 20.40 11.90
CA ALA A 507 -25.13 20.86 11.22
C ALA A 507 -24.97 22.28 10.61
N GLY A 508 -23.87 22.50 9.90
CA GLY A 508 -23.58 23.80 9.26
C GLY A 508 -23.44 24.97 10.24
N GLY A 509 -22.89 24.74 11.44
CA GLY A 509 -22.67 25.77 12.46
C GLY A 509 -23.80 25.95 13.48
N LYS A 510 -24.91 25.21 13.34
CA LYS A 510 -26.10 25.31 14.21
C LYS A 510 -25.98 24.49 15.49
N VAL A 511 -25.04 23.56 15.54
CA VAL A 511 -24.78 22.72 16.71
C VAL A 511 -23.30 22.80 17.07
N ARG A 512 -23.03 23.09 18.34
CA ARG A 512 -21.71 23.02 18.93
C ARG A 512 -21.55 21.69 19.66
N GLN A 513 -20.48 20.97 19.32
CA GLN A 513 -20.07 19.77 20.06
C GLN A 513 -18.77 20.08 20.82
N GLN A 514 -18.72 19.72 22.08
CA GLN A 514 -17.48 19.75 22.87
C GLN A 514 -17.12 18.33 23.28
N THR A 515 -15.91 17.90 22.97
CA THR A 515 -15.40 16.58 23.37
C THR A 515 -14.16 16.72 24.24
N ALA A 516 -13.97 15.75 25.14
CA ALA A 516 -12.74 15.58 25.89
C ALA A 516 -12.43 14.09 26.00
N THR A 517 -11.25 13.70 25.55
CA THR A 517 -10.76 12.32 25.62
C THR A 517 -9.58 12.27 26.56
N TYR A 518 -9.72 11.55 27.67
CA TYR A 518 -8.66 11.37 28.66
C TYR A 518 -8.12 9.94 28.58
N LEU A 519 -6.80 9.85 28.66
CA LEU A 519 -6.06 8.60 28.71
C LEU A 519 -5.59 8.43 30.16
N VAL A 520 -6.41 7.77 30.98
CA VAL A 520 -6.33 7.85 32.46
C VAL A 520 -5.49 6.71 33.03
N GLU A 521 -5.72 5.48 32.58
CA GLU A 521 -4.98 4.29 32.99
C GLU A 521 -4.54 3.51 31.73
N PRO A 522 -3.58 2.57 31.85
CA PRO A 522 -3.11 1.78 30.71
C PRO A 522 -4.21 1.04 29.92
N ASP A 523 -5.37 0.86 30.52
CA ASP A 523 -6.51 0.13 29.97
C ASP A 523 -7.85 0.85 30.12
N THR A 524 -7.82 2.16 30.47
CA THR A 524 -9.04 2.96 30.62
C THR A 524 -8.96 4.26 29.80
N LEU A 525 -9.89 4.41 28.86
CA LEU A 525 -10.16 5.65 28.14
C LEU A 525 -11.45 6.28 28.68
N VAL A 526 -11.43 7.59 28.97
CA VAL A 526 -12.63 8.35 29.30
C VAL A 526 -12.94 9.31 28.16
N PHE A 527 -14.09 9.13 27.53
CA PHE A 527 -14.60 10.03 26.50
C PHE A 527 -15.81 10.79 27.02
N LEU A 528 -15.76 12.12 26.96
CA LEU A 528 -16.84 13.03 27.30
C LEU A 528 -17.26 13.77 26.04
N SER A 529 -18.56 13.93 25.82
CA SER A 529 -19.10 14.73 24.71
C SER A 529 -20.37 15.44 25.13
N THR A 530 -20.53 16.70 24.72
CA THR A 530 -21.77 17.47 24.87
C THR A 530 -22.18 18.08 23.54
N LEU A 531 -23.49 18.12 23.27
CA LEU A 531 -24.08 18.82 22.14
C LEU A 531 -24.92 20.00 22.65
N ARG A 532 -24.76 21.15 21.99
CA ARG A 532 -25.56 22.34 22.27
C ARG A 532 -25.98 22.99 20.95
N ALA A 533 -27.29 23.10 20.73
CA ALA A 533 -27.81 23.94 19.66
C ALA A 533 -27.43 25.40 19.93
N THR A 534 -26.84 26.06 18.94
CA THR A 534 -26.49 27.50 18.96
C THR A 534 -27.55 28.34 18.27
N THR A 535 -28.34 27.72 17.40
CA THR A 535 -29.52 28.27 16.73
C THR A 535 -30.59 27.17 16.62
N ASP A 536 -31.79 27.54 16.17
CA ASP A 536 -32.84 26.56 15.87
C ASP A 536 -32.34 25.56 14.82
N VAL A 537 -32.52 24.28 15.11
CA VAL A 537 -32.11 23.16 14.26
C VAL A 537 -33.03 21.98 14.52
N THR A 538 -33.36 21.26 13.45
CA THR A 538 -34.07 19.98 13.55
C THR A 538 -33.13 18.89 13.08
N LEU A 539 -32.85 17.93 13.97
CA LEU A 539 -32.01 16.79 13.68
C LEU A 539 -32.88 15.60 13.31
N GLU A 540 -32.52 14.93 12.21
CA GLU A 540 -33.11 13.65 11.81
C GLU A 540 -32.59 12.53 12.71
N SER A 541 -31.29 12.53 12.99
CA SER A 541 -30.65 11.59 13.90
C SER A 541 -29.36 12.16 14.47
N TRP A 542 -28.94 11.65 15.63
CA TRP A 542 -27.65 11.96 16.20
C TRP A 542 -27.21 10.84 17.14
N SER A 543 -25.90 10.66 17.25
CA SER A 543 -25.29 9.72 18.20
C SER A 543 -23.92 10.23 18.62
N LEU A 544 -23.50 9.89 19.82
CA LEU A 544 -22.20 10.22 20.41
C LEU A 544 -21.57 8.95 21.00
N GLY A 545 -20.27 8.97 21.24
CA GLY A 545 -19.55 7.85 21.86
C GLY A 545 -19.63 6.56 21.03
N VAL A 546 -19.69 6.69 19.71
CA VAL A 546 -19.91 5.56 18.80
C VAL A 546 -18.69 4.66 18.78
N VAL A 547 -18.89 3.35 18.88
CA VAL A 547 -17.86 2.35 18.66
C VAL A 547 -18.36 1.37 17.61
N GLY A 548 -17.70 1.35 16.45
CA GLY A 548 -17.99 0.34 15.43
C GLY A 548 -17.38 -1.00 15.84
N ILE A 549 -18.16 -2.08 15.81
CA ILE A 549 -17.69 -3.43 16.10
C ILE A 549 -17.56 -4.20 14.79
N VAL A 550 -16.36 -4.75 14.57
CA VAL A 550 -16.03 -5.61 13.43
C VAL A 550 -16.23 -7.06 13.83
N ASN A 551 -17.05 -7.74 13.04
CA ASN A 551 -17.27 -9.17 13.15
C ASN A 551 -17.49 -9.75 11.76
N ASP A 552 -16.38 -10.06 11.10
CA ASP A 552 -16.31 -10.69 9.80
C ASP A 552 -16.45 -12.21 9.95
N PRO A 553 -17.49 -12.84 9.37
CA PRO A 553 -17.73 -14.27 9.49
C PRO A 553 -16.60 -15.11 8.88
N ASN A 554 -15.85 -14.55 7.95
CA ASN A 554 -14.75 -15.24 7.29
C ASN A 554 -13.44 -15.07 8.08
N HIS A 555 -13.30 -14.08 8.95
CA HIS A 555 -12.00 -13.75 9.54
C HIS A 555 -11.38 -14.88 10.37
N VAL A 556 -10.12 -15.19 10.08
CA VAL A 556 -9.37 -16.36 10.59
C VAL A 556 -9.14 -16.40 12.10
N TYR A 557 -9.39 -15.29 12.81
CA TYR A 557 -9.27 -15.19 14.26
C TYR A 557 -10.59 -14.82 14.95
N GLN A 558 -11.70 -14.74 14.22
CA GLN A 558 -12.99 -14.32 14.77
C GLN A 558 -13.93 -15.50 14.98
N PRO A 559 -14.71 -15.51 16.08
CA PRO A 559 -15.62 -16.61 16.41
C PRO A 559 -17.01 -16.44 15.77
N GLY A 560 -17.16 -15.54 14.79
CA GLY A 560 -18.42 -15.26 14.07
C GLY A 560 -19.47 -14.46 14.86
N HIS A 561 -19.24 -14.19 16.15
CA HIS A 561 -20.09 -13.38 17.03
C HIS A 561 -19.26 -12.62 18.07
N ARG A 562 -19.75 -11.48 18.56
CA ARG A 562 -19.16 -10.72 19.67
C ARG A 562 -20.13 -10.59 20.83
N LEU A 563 -19.63 -10.66 22.06
CA LEU A 563 -20.40 -10.30 23.24
C LEU A 563 -19.90 -8.95 23.74
N LEU A 564 -20.77 -7.94 23.71
CA LEU A 564 -20.54 -6.65 24.32
C LEU A 564 -21.23 -6.62 25.68
N GLU A 565 -20.47 -6.33 26.73
CA GLU A 565 -21.00 -6.02 28.06
C GLU A 565 -20.96 -4.51 28.29
N TYR A 566 -22.05 -3.95 28.78
CA TYR A 566 -22.18 -2.54 29.12
C TYR A 566 -23.11 -2.39 30.32
N SER A 567 -23.18 -1.21 30.93
CA SER A 567 -23.93 -1.00 32.17
C SER A 567 -25.43 -1.31 32.08
N GLY A 568 -26.00 -1.30 30.88
CA GLY A 568 -27.41 -1.63 30.64
C GLY A 568 -27.66 -3.09 30.25
N GLY A 569 -26.63 -3.94 30.17
CA GLY A 569 -26.79 -5.37 29.89
C GLY A 569 -25.70 -5.99 29.03
N ARG A 570 -26.05 -7.08 28.36
CA ARG A 570 -25.20 -7.78 27.40
C ARG A 570 -25.84 -7.75 26.03
N LEU A 571 -25.06 -7.47 25.00
CA LEU A 571 -25.48 -7.52 23.61
C LEU A 571 -24.62 -8.54 22.88
N ARG A 572 -25.28 -9.50 22.23
CA ARG A 572 -24.62 -10.39 21.28
C ARG A 572 -24.74 -9.78 19.90
N VAL A 573 -23.60 -9.46 19.31
CA VAL A 573 -23.45 -8.92 17.97
C VAL A 573 -23.08 -10.08 17.06
N GLU A 574 -24.02 -10.50 16.22
CA GLU A 574 -23.72 -11.50 15.19
C GLU A 574 -22.92 -10.88 14.05
N SER A 575 -22.27 -11.72 13.24
CA SER A 575 -21.65 -11.26 12.01
C SER A 575 -22.76 -10.80 11.07
N ALA A 576 -22.61 -9.62 10.47
CA ALA A 576 -23.51 -9.23 9.41
C ALA A 576 -23.34 -10.23 8.25
N GLY A 577 -24.44 -10.85 7.83
CA GLY A 577 -24.45 -11.78 6.70
C GLY A 577 -24.07 -11.07 5.39
N GLU A 578 -23.73 -11.82 4.35
CA GLU A 578 -23.27 -11.31 3.04
C GLU A 578 -24.17 -10.18 2.46
N GLU A 579 -25.49 -10.20 2.74
CA GLU A 579 -26.45 -9.19 2.27
C GLU A 579 -26.40 -7.84 3.01
N GLU A 580 -25.92 -7.79 4.26
CA GLU A 580 -25.85 -6.55 5.07
C GLU A 580 -24.52 -5.79 4.94
N VAL A 581 -23.51 -6.39 4.29
CA VAL A 581 -22.18 -5.80 4.05
C VAL A 581 -22.22 -4.65 3.02
N MET A 582 -23.39 -4.37 2.44
CA MET A 582 -23.62 -3.39 1.36
C MET A 582 -23.72 -1.92 1.80
N ARG A 583 -23.02 -1.50 2.88
CA ARG A 583 -22.73 -0.06 3.06
C ARG A 583 -21.37 0.25 2.42
N PRO A 584 -21.28 1.29 1.57
CA PRO A 584 -19.98 1.71 1.07
C PRO A 584 -19.26 2.32 2.26
N TRP A 585 -18.28 1.55 2.76
CA TRP A 585 -17.18 1.95 3.64
C TRP A 585 -17.37 1.73 5.15
N PRO A 586 -16.38 1.07 5.80
CA PRO A 586 -15.41 0.12 5.25
C PRO A 586 -16.13 -1.16 4.78
N ALA A 587 -15.57 -1.90 3.81
CA ALA A 587 -16.12 -3.15 3.28
C ALA A 587 -15.99 -4.33 4.27
N CYS A 588 -16.57 -4.17 5.45
CA CYS A 588 -16.80 -5.22 6.42
C CYS A 588 -18.18 -4.97 7.03
N GLY A 589 -18.99 -6.01 7.15
CA GLY A 589 -20.23 -5.93 7.91
C GLY A 589 -19.92 -5.55 9.35
N SER A 590 -20.10 -4.27 9.69
CA SER A 590 -19.89 -3.77 11.04
C SER A 590 -21.23 -3.44 11.66
N THR A 591 -21.52 -4.02 12.82
CA THR A 591 -22.63 -3.59 13.65
C THR A 591 -22.20 -2.37 14.45
N TRP A 592 -22.96 -1.29 14.29
CA TRP A 592 -22.71 -0.01 14.94
C TRP A 592 -23.39 0.03 16.29
N ILE A 593 -22.68 0.53 17.30
CA ILE A 593 -23.23 0.69 18.64
C ILE A 593 -22.90 2.12 19.09
N GLY A 594 -23.90 2.99 19.11
CA GLY A 594 -23.79 4.33 19.66
C GLY A 594 -23.96 4.34 21.18
N ALA A 595 -23.19 5.15 21.91
CA ALA A 595 -23.44 5.35 23.34
C ALA A 595 -24.86 5.90 23.59
N CYS A 596 -25.45 6.62 22.60
CA CYS A 596 -26.80 7.18 22.66
C CYS A 596 -27.93 6.17 22.42
N ASP A 597 -27.67 5.04 21.76
CA ASP A 597 -28.66 3.97 21.58
C ASP A 597 -29.02 3.31 22.93
N TRP A 598 -28.19 3.52 23.95
CA TRP A 598 -28.40 3.07 25.33
C TRP A 598 -29.11 4.11 26.22
N ILE A 599 -29.30 5.36 25.76
CA ILE A 599 -29.68 6.51 26.61
C ILE A 599 -31.18 6.83 26.60
N LEU A 600 -31.96 6.30 25.66
CA LEU A 600 -33.36 6.71 25.54
C LEU A 600 -34.35 5.61 25.96
N PRO A 601 -34.71 5.50 27.26
CA PRO A 601 -36.09 5.62 27.62
C PRO A 601 -36.40 7.10 27.77
N ALA A 602 -36.72 7.79 26.66
CA ALA A 602 -37.46 9.06 26.58
C ALA A 602 -37.19 10.20 27.61
N THR A 603 -36.08 10.23 28.36
CA THR A 603 -35.96 11.08 29.57
C THR A 603 -34.58 11.72 29.72
N GLY A 604 -34.19 12.52 28.71
CA GLY A 604 -33.09 13.50 28.70
C GLY A 604 -32.30 13.79 30.00
N LYS A 605 -31.49 12.84 30.50
CA LYS A 605 -30.52 13.07 31.58
C LYS A 605 -29.12 12.58 31.18
N PRO A 606 -28.05 13.28 31.60
CA PRO A 606 -26.68 12.91 31.28
C PRO A 606 -26.21 11.71 32.12
N SER A 607 -25.50 10.79 31.48
CA SER A 607 -24.89 9.62 32.13
C SER A 607 -23.46 9.42 31.61
N SER A 608 -22.56 9.13 32.55
CA SER A 608 -21.15 8.77 32.32
C SER A 608 -21.01 7.25 32.20
N TRP A 609 -20.14 6.77 31.32
CA TRP A 609 -19.89 5.33 31.13
C TRP A 609 -18.41 5.00 31.12
N ILE A 610 -18.07 3.84 31.65
CA ILE A 610 -16.75 3.20 31.55
C ILE A 610 -16.98 1.88 30.80
N ALA A 611 -16.44 1.75 29.58
CA ALA A 611 -16.43 0.47 28.88
C ALA A 611 -15.20 -0.33 29.37
N ARG A 612 -15.43 -1.41 30.11
CA ARG A 612 -14.38 -2.41 30.42
C ARG A 612 -14.55 -3.58 29.47
N ALA A 613 -13.65 -3.71 28.49
CA ALA A 613 -13.60 -4.92 27.67
C ALA A 613 -12.84 -6.00 28.43
N TRP A 614 -13.51 -7.12 28.74
CA TRP A 614 -12.91 -8.27 29.42
C TRP A 614 -12.56 -9.35 28.40
N ASN A 615 -11.31 -9.83 28.42
CA ASN A 615 -10.83 -10.89 27.54
C ASN A 615 -11.04 -12.23 28.25
N GLY A 616 -12.09 -12.97 27.90
CA GLY A 616 -12.45 -14.25 28.51
C GLY A 616 -11.96 -15.43 27.67
N GLY A 617 -10.85 -16.03 28.10
CA GLY A 617 -10.49 -17.40 27.70
C GLY A 617 -11.32 -18.42 28.49
N GLY A 618 -11.82 -19.42 27.78
CA GLY A 618 -12.43 -20.64 28.31
C GLY A 618 -12.18 -21.76 27.32
#